data_AF-A0AAE4Z7D8-F1
#
_entry.id   AF-A0AAE4Z7D8-F1
#
_cell.length_a   1.000
_cell.length_b   1.000
_cell.length_c   1.000
_cell.angle_alpha   90.00
_cell.angle_beta   90.00
_cell.angle_gamma   90.00
#
_symmetry.space_group_name_H-M   'P 1'
#
loop_
_entity.id
_entity.type
_entity.pdbx_description
1 polymer ?
#
loop_
_entity_poly.entity_id
_entity_poly.type
_entity_poly.pdbx_seq_one_letter_code
_entity_poly.pdbx_strand_id
1 'polypeptide(L)'
;DWTYYNHWYTSRILGLPQDDPEAYRRSSPIYFAEGLEGALLICHGMIDQNVHFQDTVRLAERLLELGKEDWEVAIYPKEDHGFDHQWAWTDEYRRILELFETKLR
;
A
#
# COMPACT_ATOMS: atom_id res chain seq x y z
N ASP A 1 -4.76 -6.28 1.04
CA ASP A 1 -6.07 -6.81 1.51
C ASP A 1 -5.76 -8.08 2.31
N TRP A 2 -6.23 -8.18 3.55
CA TRP A 2 -5.83 -9.25 4.46
C TRP A 2 -6.16 -10.65 3.95
N THR A 3 -7.14 -10.79 3.05
CA THR A 3 -7.48 -12.08 2.44
C THR A 3 -6.38 -12.61 1.49
N TYR A 4 -5.47 -11.74 1.02
CA TYR A 4 -4.38 -12.09 0.12
C TYR A 4 -3.03 -12.22 0.84
N TYR A 5 -2.98 -11.93 2.14
CA TYR A 5 -1.77 -11.98 2.94
C TYR A 5 -1.55 -13.36 3.57
N ASN A 6 -0.40 -13.56 4.23
CA ASN A 6 -0.04 -14.82 4.85
C ASN A 6 -1.14 -15.30 5.82
N HIS A 7 -1.70 -16.49 5.54
CA HIS A 7 -2.83 -17.04 6.30
C HIS A 7 -2.48 -17.27 7.78
N TRP A 8 -1.30 -17.83 8.08
CA TRP A 8 -0.90 -18.11 9.46
C TRP A 8 -0.70 -16.85 10.29
N TYR A 9 -0.12 -15.81 9.69
CA TYR A 9 0.03 -14.51 10.33
C TYR A 9 -1.32 -13.84 10.55
N THR A 10 -2.13 -13.75 9.49
CA THR A 10 -3.40 -13.02 9.50
C THR A 10 -4.42 -13.67 10.44
N SER A 11 -4.56 -15.00 10.39
CA SER A 11 -5.56 -15.71 11.19
C SER A 11 -5.31 -15.66 12.70
N ARG A 12 -4.05 -15.44 13.12
CA ARG A 12 -3.71 -15.21 14.53
C ARG A 12 -4.19 -13.86 15.05
N ILE A 13 -4.46 -12.90 14.17
CA ILE A 13 -4.87 -11.54 14.51
C ILE A 13 -6.36 -11.34 14.26
N LEU A 14 -6.85 -11.76 13.09
CA LEU A 14 -8.21 -11.50 12.62
C LEU A 14 -9.14 -12.74 12.70
N GLY A 15 -8.64 -13.90 13.09
CA GLY A 15 -9.39 -15.16 12.97
C GLY A 15 -9.44 -15.65 11.51
N LEU A 16 -10.27 -16.65 11.22
CA LEU A 16 -10.43 -17.12 9.84
C LEU A 16 -11.43 -16.23 9.09
N PRO A 17 -11.22 -15.97 7.79
CA PRO A 17 -12.09 -15.06 7.03
C PRO A 17 -13.52 -15.58 6.90
N GLN A 18 -13.73 -16.90 6.97
CA GLN A 18 -15.07 -17.50 7.02
C GLN A 18 -15.81 -17.28 8.35
N ASP A 19 -15.07 -17.05 9.43
CA ASP A 19 -15.65 -16.90 10.78
C ASP A 19 -16.00 -15.43 11.06
N ASP A 20 -15.16 -14.49 10.60
CA ASP A 20 -15.40 -13.06 10.70
C ASP A 20 -14.99 -12.31 9.41
N PRO A 21 -15.79 -12.40 8.33
CA PRO A 21 -15.50 -11.70 7.08
C PRO A 21 -15.51 -10.17 7.24
N GLU A 22 -16.24 -9.65 8.23
CA GLU A 22 -16.33 -8.22 8.49
C GLU A 22 -15.05 -7.67 9.11
N ALA A 23 -14.35 -8.45 9.95
CA ALA A 23 -13.03 -8.09 10.44
C ALA A 23 -12.04 -7.86 9.28
N TYR A 24 -12.01 -8.75 8.29
CA TYR A 24 -11.16 -8.64 7.11
C TYR A 24 -11.50 -7.43 6.24
N ARG A 25 -12.79 -7.12 6.07
CA ARG A 25 -13.26 -5.96 5.32
C ARG A 25 -12.87 -4.65 6.01
N ARG A 26 -13.17 -4.53 7.30
CA ARG A 26 -12.92 -3.30 8.07
C ARG A 26 -11.43 -3.03 8.31
N SER A 27 -10.57 -4.04 8.23
CA SER A 27 -9.12 -3.89 8.38
C SER A 27 -8.36 -3.70 7.07
N SER A 28 -9.04 -3.79 5.91
CA SER A 28 -8.40 -3.69 4.60
C SER A 28 -8.53 -2.27 4.01
N PRO A 29 -7.41 -1.52 3.80
CA PRO A 29 -7.44 -0.13 3.36
C PRO A 29 -8.18 0.13 2.03
N ILE A 30 -8.21 -0.86 1.13
CA ILE A 30 -8.89 -0.74 -0.18
C ILE A 30 -10.38 -0.38 -0.06
N TYR A 31 -11.05 -0.79 1.03
CA TYR A 31 -12.47 -0.45 1.26
C TYR A 31 -12.68 0.99 1.77
N PHE A 32 -11.60 1.70 2.08
CA PHE A 32 -11.64 3.09 2.56
C PHE A 32 -11.11 4.07 1.51
N ALA A 33 -10.72 3.60 0.32
CA ALA A 33 -10.16 4.43 -0.75
C ALA A 33 -11.08 5.58 -1.18
N GLU A 34 -12.41 5.42 -1.06
CA GLU A 34 -13.39 6.48 -1.34
C GLU A 34 -13.23 7.68 -0.40
N GLY A 35 -12.87 7.43 0.86
CA GLY A 35 -12.64 8.45 1.87
C GLY A 35 -11.23 9.07 1.83
N LEU A 36 -10.40 8.76 0.83
CA LEU A 36 -9.09 9.38 0.69
C LEU A 36 -9.25 10.89 0.44
N GLU A 37 -8.71 11.70 1.36
CA GLU A 37 -8.59 13.15 1.27
C GLU A 37 -7.11 13.55 1.33
N GLY A 38 -6.72 14.54 0.53
CA GLY A 38 -5.33 14.99 0.44
C GLY A 38 -4.46 14.11 -0.46
N ALA A 39 -3.15 14.28 -0.33
CA ALA A 39 -2.15 13.64 -1.18
C ALA A 39 -1.68 12.29 -0.62
N LEU A 40 -1.48 11.31 -1.51
CA LEU A 40 -0.98 9.97 -1.16
C LEU A 40 0.26 9.59 -1.99
N LEU A 41 1.34 9.20 -1.32
CA LEU A 41 2.49 8.54 -1.94
C LEU A 41 2.54 7.08 -1.50
N ILE A 42 2.60 6.17 -2.47
CA ILE A 42 2.82 4.73 -2.23
C ILE A 42 4.21 4.36 -2.74
N CYS A 43 5.11 3.96 -1.84
CA CYS A 43 6.44 3.42 -2.19
C CYS A 43 6.42 1.90 -2.05
N HIS A 44 6.76 1.14 -3.09
CA HIS A 44 6.71 -0.33 -3.01
C HIS A 44 7.75 -1.02 -3.91
N GLY A 45 8.44 -2.01 -3.32
CA GLY A 45 9.32 -2.95 -4.03
C GLY A 45 8.54 -3.90 -4.94
N MET A 46 8.92 -3.98 -6.22
CA MET A 46 8.17 -4.80 -7.19
C MET A 46 8.35 -6.31 -6.95
N ILE A 47 9.45 -6.70 -6.28
CA ILE A 47 9.78 -8.10 -6.00
C ILE A 47 9.55 -8.47 -4.54
N ASP A 48 8.74 -7.69 -3.80
CA ASP A 48 8.38 -7.98 -2.41
C ASP A 48 7.70 -9.36 -2.28
N GLN A 49 8.36 -10.27 -1.56
CA GLN A 49 7.88 -11.64 -1.30
C GLN A 49 7.12 -11.78 0.01
N ASN A 50 7.13 -10.74 0.84
CA ASN A 50 6.39 -10.69 2.10
C ASN A 50 5.01 -10.05 1.87
N VAL A 51 4.97 -8.80 1.38
CA VAL A 51 3.76 -8.06 1.01
C VAL A 51 3.74 -7.92 -0.50
N HIS A 52 2.99 -8.78 -1.19
CA HIS A 52 3.03 -8.78 -2.65
C HIS A 52 2.60 -7.45 -3.27
N PHE A 53 3.35 -7.02 -4.30
CA PHE A 53 3.08 -5.81 -5.09
C PHE A 53 1.65 -5.74 -5.67
N GLN A 54 0.97 -6.89 -5.81
CA GLN A 54 -0.44 -6.96 -6.19
C GLN A 54 -1.35 -6.07 -5.31
N ASP A 55 -1.05 -5.94 -4.01
CA ASP A 55 -1.83 -5.08 -3.12
C ASP A 55 -1.80 -3.61 -3.55
N THR A 56 -0.63 -3.11 -4.00
CA THR A 56 -0.49 -1.76 -4.57
C THR A 56 -1.29 -1.63 -5.86
N VAL A 57 -1.21 -2.63 -6.75
CA VAL A 57 -1.93 -2.60 -8.03
C VAL A 57 -3.44 -2.51 -7.81
N ARG A 58 -3.98 -3.30 -6.88
CA ARG A 58 -5.42 -3.28 -6.57
C ARG A 58 -5.87 -1.96 -5.95
N LEU A 59 -5.05 -1.37 -5.07
CA LEU A 59 -5.36 -0.06 -4.51
C LEU A 59 -5.30 1.04 -5.59
N ALA A 60 -4.29 1.01 -6.46
CA ALA A 60 -4.16 1.94 -7.58
C ALA A 60 -5.36 1.84 -8.55
N GLU A 61 -5.76 0.62 -8.93
CA GLU A 61 -6.97 0.39 -9.73
C GLU A 61 -8.21 0.99 -9.04
N ARG A 62 -8.39 0.75 -7.75
CA ARG A 62 -9.52 1.31 -6.99
C ARG A 62 -9.50 2.83 -6.94
N LEU A 63 -8.34 3.46 -6.78
CA LEU A 63 -8.19 4.92 -6.79
C LEU A 63 -8.52 5.50 -8.16
N LEU A 64 -8.14 4.82 -9.25
CA LEU A 64 -8.50 5.18 -10.63
C LEU A 64 -10.02 5.08 -10.85
N GLU A 65 -10.66 3.99 -10.43
CA GLU A 65 -12.12 3.81 -10.52
C GLU A 65 -12.89 4.92 -9.81
N LEU A 66 -12.37 5.39 -8.68
CA LEU A 66 -12.95 6.45 -7.86
C LEU A 66 -12.63 7.86 -8.39
N GLY A 67 -11.84 7.98 -9.45
CA GLY A 67 -11.41 9.27 -10.00
C GLY A 67 -10.55 10.09 -9.03
N LYS A 68 -9.78 9.43 -8.14
CA LYS A 68 -8.83 10.12 -7.27
C LYS A 68 -7.63 10.56 -8.11
N GLU A 69 -7.20 11.82 -7.93
CA GLU A 69 -6.15 12.43 -8.76
C GLU A 69 -4.87 12.74 -7.98
N ASP A 70 -4.95 13.00 -6.68
CA ASP A 70 -3.79 13.42 -5.86
C ASP A 70 -3.10 12.23 -5.20
N TRP A 71 -2.65 11.27 -6.01
CA TRP A 71 -1.86 10.13 -5.53
C TRP A 71 -0.79 9.72 -6.54
N GLU A 72 0.29 9.13 -6.03
CA GLU A 72 1.37 8.58 -6.84
C GLU A 72 1.85 7.23 -6.31
N VAL A 73 2.36 6.40 -7.22
CA VAL A 73 3.04 5.15 -6.89
C VAL A 73 4.49 5.23 -7.36
N ALA A 74 5.43 5.17 -6.43
CA ALA A 74 6.84 4.96 -6.68
C ALA A 74 7.16 3.47 -6.65
N ILE A 75 7.51 2.93 -7.83
CA ILE A 75 7.83 1.51 -8.02
C ILE A 75 9.34 1.34 -7.92
N TYR A 76 9.78 0.38 -7.11
CA TYR A 76 11.19 0.04 -6.94
C TYR A 76 11.46 -1.38 -7.47
N PRO A 77 11.89 -1.54 -8.74
CA PRO A 77 11.83 -2.84 -9.43
C PRO A 77 12.72 -3.95 -8.88
N LYS A 78 13.74 -3.59 -8.07
CA LYS A 78 14.74 -4.52 -7.53
C LYS A 78 14.66 -4.65 -6.00
N GLU A 79 13.69 -3.99 -5.37
CA GLU A 79 13.52 -4.02 -3.92
C GLU A 79 12.47 -5.05 -3.54
N ASP A 80 12.73 -5.75 -2.44
CA ASP A 80 11.81 -6.68 -1.76
C ASP A 80 11.01 -5.88 -0.72
N HIS A 81 10.73 -6.46 0.44
CA HIS A 81 10.09 -5.79 1.57
C HIS A 81 10.95 -4.69 2.23
N GLY A 82 12.27 -4.83 2.11
CA GLY A 82 13.25 -3.84 2.52
C GLY A 82 13.88 -3.16 1.31
N PHE A 83 14.38 -1.94 1.52
CA PHE A 83 15.13 -1.21 0.51
C PHE A 83 16.61 -1.48 0.79
N ASP A 84 17.30 -2.11 -0.15
CA ASP A 84 18.71 -2.49 -0.02
C ASP A 84 19.61 -1.57 -0.84
N HIS A 85 19.13 -1.12 -2.00
CA HIS A 85 19.94 -0.27 -2.86
C HIS A 85 19.87 1.19 -2.45
N GLN A 86 21.03 1.84 -2.39
CA GLN A 86 21.15 3.26 -2.00
C GLN A 86 20.31 4.22 -2.87
N TRP A 87 20.12 3.90 -4.15
CA TRP A 87 19.31 4.71 -5.05
C TRP A 87 17.82 4.64 -4.70
N ALA A 88 17.33 3.50 -4.20
CA ALA A 88 15.95 3.34 -3.78
C ALA A 88 15.68 4.18 -2.53
N TRP A 89 16.54 4.06 -1.51
CA TRP A 89 16.51 4.91 -0.31
C TRP A 89 16.52 6.41 -0.65
N THR A 90 17.42 6.81 -1.53
CA THR A 90 17.58 8.23 -1.89
C THR A 90 16.31 8.78 -2.56
N ASP A 91 15.74 8.03 -3.50
CA ASP A 91 14.51 8.43 -4.18
C ASP A 91 13.30 8.42 -3.25
N GLU A 92 13.15 7.39 -2.41
CA GLU A 92 12.07 7.29 -1.42
C GLU A 92 12.06 8.49 -0.48
N TYR A 93 13.18 8.77 0.20
CA TYR A 93 13.26 9.89 1.13
C TYR A 93 13.08 11.25 0.45
N ARG A 94 13.56 11.40 -0.79
CA ARG A 94 13.33 12.61 -1.59
C ARG A 94 11.84 12.82 -1.84
N ARG A 95 11.12 11.81 -2.31
CA ARG A 95 9.67 11.89 -2.58
C ARG A 95 8.87 12.14 -1.32
N ILE A 96 9.22 11.48 -0.21
CA ILE A 96 8.60 11.72 1.09
C ILE A 96 8.76 13.19 1.49
N LEU A 97 9.99 13.73 1.42
CA LEU A 97 10.24 15.13 1.74
C LEU A 97 9.45 16.07 0.83
N GLU A 98 9.47 15.84 -0.48
CA GLU A 98 8.70 16.64 -1.47
C GLU A 98 7.20 16.63 -1.18
N LEU A 99 6.62 15.47 -0.84
CA LEU A 99 5.22 15.37 -0.45
C LEU A 99 4.91 16.28 0.74
N PHE A 100 5.72 16.21 1.81
CA PHE A 100 5.53 17.05 3.00
C PHE A 100 5.69 18.53 2.68
N GLU A 101 6.71 18.91 1.91
CA GLU A 101 6.96 20.32 1.59
C GLU A 101 5.88 20.94 0.71
N THR A 102 5.26 20.15 -0.16
CA THR A 102 4.28 20.64 -1.14
C THR A 102 2.84 20.51 -0.68
N LYS A 103 2.52 19.56 0.21
CA LYS A 103 1.13 19.21 0.58
C LYS A 103 0.77 19.48 2.04
N LEU A 104 1.74 19.71 2.91
CA LEU A 104 1.54 19.77 4.37
C LEU A 104 1.94 21.12 5.01
N ARG A 105 2.12 22.16 4.21
CA ARG A 105 2.36 23.53 4.69
C ARG A 105 1.07 24.32 4.94
#